data_AF-A4GJ36-F1
#
_entry.id   AF-A4GJ36-F1
#
_cell.length_a   1.000
_cell.length_b   1.000
_cell.length_c   1.000
_cell.angle_alpha   90.00
_cell.angle_beta   90.00
_cell.angle_gamma   90.00
#
_symmetry.space_group_name_H-M   'P 1'
#
loop_
_entity.id
_entity.type
_entity.pdbx_description
1 polymer ?
#
loop_
_entity_poly.entity_id
_entity_poly.type
_entity_poly.pdbx_seq_one_letter_code
_entity_poly.pdbx_strand_id
1 'polypeptide(L)'
;MTNLINMDGLIISNNPKAIHEELFRGTGSVMGSGASIFMQNESINEKFIITSKDNGLEPPTDQRFVAGRYKEALALFQEWLKA
;
A
#
# COMPACT_ATOMS: atom_id res chain seq x y z
N MET A 1 15.50 -3.00 8.20
CA MET A 1 14.66 -3.86 7.33
C MET A 1 13.22 -3.59 7.71
N THR A 2 12.48 -2.89 6.87
CA THR A 2 11.07 -2.60 7.14
C THR A 2 10.27 -3.86 6.83
N ASN A 3 9.76 -4.51 7.87
CA ASN A 3 8.87 -5.66 7.69
C ASN A 3 7.51 -5.11 7.26
N LEU A 4 7.01 -5.59 6.13
CA LEU A 4 5.67 -5.30 5.68
C LEU A 4 4.74 -6.38 6.20
N ILE A 5 3.49 -6.03 6.43
CA ILE A 5 2.48 -6.90 7.02
C ILE A 5 1.22 -6.81 6.16
N ASN A 6 0.60 -7.93 5.81
CA ASN A 6 -0.68 -7.91 5.09
C ASN A 6 -1.87 -7.72 6.07
N MET A 7 -3.09 -7.73 5.54
CA MET A 7 -4.30 -7.61 6.37
C MET A 7 -4.48 -8.75 7.38
N ASP A 8 -3.89 -9.93 7.08
CA ASP A 8 -3.94 -11.14 7.91
C ASP A 8 -2.85 -11.16 9.00
N GLY A 9 -1.97 -10.15 9.05
CA GLY A 9 -0.85 -10.13 9.99
C GLY A 9 0.38 -10.92 9.53
N LEU A 10 0.41 -11.41 8.29
CA LEU A 10 1.55 -12.14 7.73
C LEU A 10 2.64 -11.17 7.27
N ILE A 11 3.89 -11.53 7.56
CA ILE A 11 5.06 -10.75 7.15
C ILE A 11 5.27 -10.93 5.64
N ILE A 12 5.23 -9.81 4.92
CA ILE A 12 5.55 -9.74 3.50
C ILE A 12 6.98 -9.22 3.33
N SER A 13 7.69 -9.78 2.36
CA SER A 13 8.97 -9.23 1.93
C SER A 13 8.80 -7.84 1.35
N ASN A 14 9.64 -6.88 1.75
CA ASN A 14 9.69 -5.54 1.15
C ASN A 14 10.33 -5.56 -0.25
N ASN A 15 9.62 -6.18 -1.19
CA ASN A 15 9.99 -6.27 -2.59
C ASN A 15 8.80 -5.86 -3.45
N PRO A 16 9.02 -5.11 -4.54
CA PRO A 16 7.95 -4.63 -5.42
C PRO A 16 7.07 -5.76 -5.93
N LYS A 17 7.66 -6.92 -6.24
CA LYS A 17 6.92 -8.10 -6.69
C LYS A 17 6.00 -8.66 -5.61
N ALA A 18 6.48 -8.79 -4.37
CA ALA A 18 5.69 -9.33 -3.27
C ALA A 18 4.52 -8.41 -2.89
N ILE A 19 4.77 -7.10 -2.87
CA ILE A 19 3.75 -6.07 -2.64
C ILE A 19 2.70 -6.13 -3.75
N HIS A 20 3.12 -6.25 -5.02
CA HIS A 20 2.21 -6.38 -6.15
C HIS A 20 1.32 -7.62 -6.04
N GLU A 21 1.91 -8.78 -5.70
CA GLU A 21 1.15 -10.02 -5.52
C GLU A 21 0.13 -9.89 -4.38
N GLU A 22 0.50 -9.34 -3.22
CA GLU A 22 -0.44 -9.18 -2.12
C GLU A 22 -1.58 -8.20 -2.46
N LEU A 23 -1.29 -7.09 -3.15
CA LEU A 23 -2.29 -6.09 -3.53
C LEU A 23 -3.29 -6.59 -4.57
N PHE A 24 -2.88 -7.41 -5.54
CA PHE A 24 -3.74 -7.81 -6.67
C PHE A 24 -4.26 -9.23 -6.59
N ARG A 25 -3.55 -10.13 -5.91
CA ARG A 25 -3.92 -11.55 -5.77
C ARG A 25 -4.17 -11.97 -4.33
N GLY A 26 -3.56 -11.28 -3.37
CA GLY A 26 -3.67 -11.59 -1.96
C GLY A 26 -4.78 -10.85 -1.25
N THR A 27 -4.49 -10.30 -0.07
CA THR A 27 -5.49 -9.61 0.77
C THR A 27 -5.88 -8.22 0.26
N GLY A 28 -5.18 -7.70 -0.76
CA GLY A 28 -5.45 -6.38 -1.29
C GLY A 28 -4.86 -5.23 -0.50
N SER A 29 -4.09 -5.51 0.57
CA SER A 29 -3.60 -4.51 1.52
C SER A 29 -2.25 -4.89 2.08
N VAL A 30 -1.35 -3.93 2.15
CA VAL A 30 0.00 -4.06 2.70
C VAL A 30 0.27 -2.86 3.60
N MET A 31 0.75 -3.12 4.80
CA MET A 31 1.07 -2.11 5.81
C MET A 31 2.54 -2.22 6.20
N GLY A 32 3.14 -1.10 6.57
CA GLY A 32 4.47 -1.02 7.15
C GLY A 32 4.52 0.09 8.20
N SER A 33 5.70 0.31 8.76
CA SER A 33 5.88 1.34 9.78
C SER A 33 5.57 2.74 9.22
N GLY A 34 4.43 3.30 9.61
CA GLY A 34 4.00 4.67 9.24
C GLY A 34 3.38 4.82 7.85
N ALA A 35 3.26 3.74 7.08
CA ALA A 35 2.70 3.78 5.74
C ALA A 35 1.89 2.52 5.43
N SER A 36 0.84 2.67 4.65
CA SER A 36 -0.04 1.59 4.19
C SER A 36 -0.37 1.77 2.72
N ILE A 37 -0.60 0.67 2.00
CA ILE A 37 -1.03 0.65 0.61
C ILE A 37 -2.08 -0.43 0.42
N PHE A 38 -3.24 -0.08 -0.16
CA PHE A 38 -4.34 -1.02 -0.31
C PHE A 38 -5.18 -0.72 -1.55
N MET A 39 -5.88 -1.73 -2.06
CA MET A 39 -6.83 -1.58 -3.16
C MET A 39 -8.21 -1.23 -2.61
N GLN A 40 -8.79 -0.18 -3.18
CA GLN A 40 -10.17 0.24 -2.94
C GLN A 40 -10.97 0.03 -4.21
N ASN A 41 -12.04 -0.76 -4.12
CA ASN A 41 -12.98 -0.96 -5.22
C ASN A 41 -14.13 0.04 -5.03
N GLU A 42 -14.17 1.09 -5.85
CA GLU A 42 -15.28 2.06 -5.86
C GLU A 42 -16.46 1.55 -6.70
N SER A 43 -16.18 0.69 -7.69
CA SER A 43 -17.18 0.00 -8.50
C SER A 43 -16.61 -1.27 -9.12
N ILE A 44 -17.46 -2.07 -9.78
CA ILE A 44 -17.06 -3.32 -10.46
C ILE A 44 -15.92 -3.08 -11.46
N ASN A 45 -15.92 -1.92 -12.14
CA ASN A 45 -14.92 -1.55 -13.14
C ASN A 45 -13.86 -0.58 -12.63
N GLU A 46 -14.05 0.01 -11.45
CA GLU A 46 -13.21 1.11 -10.96
C GLU A 46 -12.50 0.67 -9.69
N LYS A 47 -11.23 0.34 -9.88
CA LYS A 47 -10.30 -0.03 -8.81
C LYS A 47 -9.24 1.05 -8.67
N PHE A 48 -9.05 1.48 -7.43
CA PHE A 48 -8.05 2.45 -7.05
C PHE A 48 -7.07 1.81 -6.08
N ILE A 49 -5.84 2.30 -6.07
CA ILE A 49 -4.82 1.99 -5.09
C ILE A 49 -4.72 3.21 -4.19
N ILE A 50 -4.94 3.01 -2.90
CA ILE A 50 -4.82 4.04 -1.88
C ILE A 50 -3.52 3.78 -1.14
N THR A 51 -2.67 4.79 -1.07
CA THR A 51 -1.54 4.84 -0.14
C THR A 51 -1.91 5.78 0.98
N SER A 52 -1.74 5.35 2.22
CA SER A 52 -1.97 6.16 3.42
C SER A 52 -0.68 6.29 4.21
N LYS A 53 -0.34 7.50 4.64
CA LYS A 53 0.77 7.79 5.56
C LYS A 53 0.18 8.19 6.90
N ASP A 54 0.54 7.48 7.96
CA ASP A 54 0.17 7.82 9.33
C ASP A 54 1.43 7.84 10.19
N ASN A 55 1.91 9.04 10.51
CA ASN A 55 3.09 9.22 11.36
C ASN A 55 2.69 9.58 12.81
N GLY A 56 1.41 9.49 13.18
CA GLY A 56 0.87 9.85 14.50
C GLY A 56 1.01 11.32 14.93
N LEU A 57 1.71 12.13 14.13
CA LEU A 57 2.00 13.55 14.40
C LEU A 57 1.11 14.50 13.58
N GLU A 58 0.71 14.06 12.40
CA GLU A 58 -0.07 14.82 11.43
C GLU A 58 -1.31 14.01 11.03
N PRO A 59 -2.39 14.66 10.55
CA PRO A 59 -3.53 13.93 9.99
C PRO A 59 -3.05 12.97 8.89
N PRO A 60 -3.62 11.76 8.83
CA PRO A 60 -3.22 10.75 7.85
C PRO A 60 -3.32 11.33 6.44
N THR A 61 -2.24 11.17 5.68
CA THR A 61 -2.18 11.64 4.29
C THR A 61 -2.50 10.49 3.38
N ASP A 62 -3.68 10.51 2.78
CA ASP A 62 -4.12 9.53 1.81
C ASP A 62 -3.91 10.03 0.39
N GLN A 63 -3.37 9.18 -0.47
CA GLN A 63 -3.23 9.45 -1.89
C GLN A 63 -3.82 8.33 -2.72
N ARG A 64 -4.70 8.71 -3.64
CA ARG A 64 -5.44 7.79 -4.51
C ARG A 64 -4.81 7.73 -5.90
N PHE A 65 -4.57 6.52 -6.37
CA PHE A 65 -4.08 6.21 -7.70
C PHE A 65 -5.07 5.29 -8.42
N VAL A 66 -5.21 5.42 -9.74
CA VAL A 66 -5.90 4.38 -10.52
C VAL A 66 -5.09 3.09 -10.49
N ALA A 67 -5.73 1.91 -10.52
CA ALA A 67 -5.01 0.63 -10.44
C ALA A 67 -3.89 0.45 -11.48
N GLY A 68 -4.03 1.06 -12.66
CA GLY A 68 -2.99 1.08 -13.70
C GLY A 68 -1.72 1.87 -13.34
N ARG A 69 -1.79 2.75 -12.33
CA ARG A 69 -0.67 3.57 -11.82
C ARG A 69 0.00 2.96 -10.59
N TYR A 70 0.00 1.63 -10.49
CA TYR A 70 0.65 0.90 -9.40
C TYR A 70 2.10 1.32 -9.14
N LYS A 71 2.89 1.59 -10.19
CA LYS A 71 4.29 2.02 -10.04
C LYS A 71 4.43 3.34 -9.27
N GLU A 72 3.53 4.30 -9.51
CA GLU A 72 3.53 5.59 -8.80
C GLU A 72 3.15 5.40 -7.34
N ALA A 73 2.07 4.64 -7.08
CA ALA A 73 1.64 4.31 -5.73
C ALA A 73 2.73 3.57 -4.93
N LEU A 74 3.41 2.62 -5.56
CA LEU A 74 4.50 1.87 -4.94
C LEU A 74 5.70 2.75 -4.62
N ALA A 75 6.08 3.65 -5.54
CA ALA A 75 7.19 4.58 -5.31
C ALA A 75 6.89 5.48 -4.11
N LEU A 76 5.67 6.03 -4.03
CA LEU A 76 5.23 6.85 -2.91
C LEU A 76 5.22 6.07 -1.59
N PHE A 77 4.67 4.85 -1.59
CA PHE A 77 4.68 3.97 -0.44
C PHE A 77 6.11 3.67 0.05
N GLN A 78 7.03 3.39 -0.87
CA GLN A 78 8.43 3.14 -0.52
C GLN A 78 9.17 4.38 -0.01
N GLU A 79 8.84 5.58 -0.49
CA GLU A 79 9.31 6.82 0.11
C GLU A 79 8.80 6.98 1.53
N TRP A 80 7.51 6.76 1.76
CA TRP A 80 6.91 6.90 3.08
C TRP A 80 7.44 5.89 4.09
N LEU A 81 7.76 4.66 3.68
CA LEU A 81 8.40 3.66 4.54
C LEU A 81 9.84 4.01 4.97
N LYS A 82 10.49 4.97 4.31
CA LYS A 82 11.84 5.45 4.65
C LYS A 82 11.84 6.73 5.49
N ALA A 83 10.69 7.42 5.55
CA ALA A 83 10.52 8.70 6.23
C ALA A 83 10.28 8.50 7.73
#